data_AF-A0A958BZD0-F1
#
_entry.id   AF-A0A958BZD0-F1
#
_cell.length_a   1.000
_cell.length_b   1.000
_cell.length_c   1.000
_cell.angle_alpha   90.00
_cell.angle_beta   90.00
_cell.angle_gamma   90.00
#
_symmetry.space_group_name_H-M   'P 1'
#
loop_
_entity.id
_entity.type
_entity.pdbx_description
1 polymer ?
#
loop_
_entity_poly.entity_id
_entity_poly.type
_entity_poly.pdbx_seq_one_letter_code
_entity_poly.pdbx_strand_id
1 'polypeptide(L)'
;MSDSSTPRIISVATAVPPYTVSQSEAKAFAASFFENDFKQLDRLLPVFDHTQIGNRYLAQPPDWYGRPHSFTETNALYEKT
;
A
#
# COMPACT_ATOMS: atom_id res chain seq x y z
N MET A 1 19.36 24.57 36.90
CA MET A 1 18.06 23.87 36.89
C MET A 1 17.36 24.30 35.63
N SER A 2 17.44 23.48 34.59
CA SER A 2 16.83 23.79 33.29
C SER A 2 15.35 23.47 33.36
N ASP A 3 14.51 24.44 33.01
CA ASP A 3 13.07 24.37 33.09
C ASP A 3 12.51 23.23 32.21
N SER A 4 11.77 22.32 32.84
CA SER A 4 11.21 21.09 32.26
C SER A 4 9.78 21.29 31.71
N SER A 5 9.35 22.55 31.53
CA SER A 5 7.94 22.91 31.28
C SER A 5 7.49 22.83 29.81
N THR A 6 8.40 22.71 28.84
CA THR A 6 8.05 22.63 27.41
C THR A 6 8.00 21.18 26.92
N PRO A 7 6.85 20.68 26.42
CA PRO A 7 6.75 19.33 25.84
C PRO A 7 7.69 19.13 24.64
N ARG A 8 8.25 17.92 24.51
CA ARG A 8 9.22 17.56 23.45
C ARG A 8 8.94 16.14 22.96
N ILE A 9 9.12 15.92 21.66
CA ILE A 9 9.24 14.55 21.13
C ILE A 9 10.62 14.04 21.50
N ILE A 10 10.67 12.95 22.27
CA ILE A 10 11.93 12.35 22.74
C ILE A 10 12.42 11.21 21.84
N SER A 11 11.56 10.68 20.96
CA SER A 11 11.88 9.60 20.03
C SER A 11 10.85 9.53 18.90
N VAL A 12 11.29 9.09 17.72
CA VAL A 12 10.45 8.73 16.57
C VAL A 12 11.03 7.45 15.95
N ALA A 13 10.15 6.51 15.59
CA ALA A 13 10.51 5.33 14.83
C ALA A 13 9.43 5.04 13.77
N THR A 14 9.82 4.39 12.69
CA THR A 14 8.94 3.99 11.60
C THR A 14 9.21 2.55 11.20
N ALA A 15 8.18 1.84 10.79
CA ALA A 15 8.29 0.52 10.15
C ALA A 15 7.40 0.51 8.91
N VAL A 16 7.81 -0.26 7.91
CA VAL A 16 7.01 -0.51 6.70
C VAL A 16 6.90 -2.02 6.48
N PRO A 17 5.80 -2.50 5.89
CA PRO A 17 5.67 -3.89 5.48
C PRO A 17 6.77 -4.35 4.50
N PRO A 18 7.08 -5.66 4.44
CA PRO A 18 8.25 -6.16 3.71
C PRO A 18 8.09 -6.19 2.19
N TYR A 19 6.87 -6.17 1.67
CA TYR A 19 6.62 -6.31 0.23
C TYR A 19 6.62 -4.95 -0.44
N THR A 20 7.69 -4.65 -1.19
CA THR A 20 7.82 -3.40 -1.95
C THR A 20 7.28 -3.58 -3.36
N VAL A 21 6.50 -2.62 -3.84
CA VAL A 21 5.95 -2.60 -5.20
C VAL A 21 6.24 -1.24 -5.81
N SER A 22 6.94 -1.24 -6.94
CA SER A 22 7.19 -0.04 -7.74
C SER A 22 5.90 0.49 -8.36
N GLN A 23 5.91 1.77 -8.71
CA GLN A 23 4.78 2.39 -9.39
C GLN A 23 4.39 1.69 -10.69
N SER A 24 5.38 1.22 -11.46
CA SER A 24 5.18 0.45 -12.68
C SER A 24 4.56 -0.91 -12.43
N GLU A 25 5.01 -1.63 -11.39
CA GLU A 25 4.42 -2.92 -11.01
C GLU A 25 2.97 -2.75 -10.54
N ALA A 26 2.68 -1.71 -9.74
CA ALA A 26 1.33 -1.42 -9.30
C ALA A 26 0.39 -1.09 -10.48
N LYS A 27 0.88 -0.33 -11.47
CA LYS A 27 0.13 -0.02 -12.70
C LYS A 27 -0.15 -1.29 -13.52
N ALA A 28 0.85 -2.15 -13.69
CA ALA A 28 0.70 -3.42 -14.41
C ALA A 28 -0.28 -4.37 -13.71
N PHE A 29 -0.17 -4.50 -12.38
CA PHE A 29 -1.10 -5.28 -11.57
C PHE A 29 -2.53 -4.77 -11.72
N ALA A 30 -2.75 -3.45 -11.58
CA ALA A 30 -4.08 -2.85 -11.74
C ALA A 30 -4.66 -3.06 -13.15
N ALA A 31 -3.83 -2.96 -14.20
CA ALA A 31 -4.25 -3.23 -15.57
C ALA A 31 -4.77 -4.67 -15.73
N SER A 32 -4.04 -5.67 -15.21
CA SER A 32 -4.48 -7.07 -15.25
C SER A 32 -5.68 -7.38 -14.34
N PHE A 33 -5.73 -6.76 -13.16
CA PHE A 33 -6.74 -7.07 -12.15
C PHE A 33 -8.13 -6.54 -12.54
N PHE A 34 -8.19 -5.37 -13.16
CA PHE A 34 -9.45 -4.70 -13.51
C PHE A 34 -9.86 -4.82 -14.99
N GLU A 35 -9.11 -5.58 -15.80
CA GLU A 35 -9.30 -5.67 -17.26
C GLU A 35 -10.76 -5.95 -17.65
N ASN A 36 -11.44 -6.80 -16.88
CA ASN A 36 -12.82 -7.23 -17.17
C ASN A 36 -13.90 -6.39 -16.45
N ASP A 37 -13.53 -5.57 -15.47
CA ASP A 37 -14.48 -4.89 -14.58
C ASP A 37 -14.69 -3.41 -14.94
N PHE A 38 -13.73 -2.78 -15.63
CA PHE A 38 -13.74 -1.34 -15.91
C PHE A 38 -13.60 -0.99 -17.39
N LYS A 39 -14.72 -0.63 -18.03
CA LYS A 39 -14.77 -0.22 -19.45
C LYS A 39 -13.90 0.99 -19.84
N GLN A 40 -13.41 1.77 -18.87
CA GLN A 40 -12.59 2.96 -19.11
C GLN A 40 -11.26 2.89 -18.36
N LEU A 41 -10.76 1.69 -18.07
CA LEU A 41 -9.54 1.46 -17.30
C LEU A 41 -8.34 2.21 -17.90
N ASP A 42 -8.20 2.22 -19.22
CA ASP A 42 -7.13 2.92 -19.95
C ASP A 42 -7.09 4.44 -19.68
N ARG A 43 -8.24 5.05 -19.34
CA ARG A 43 -8.30 6.47 -18.98
C ARG A 43 -7.80 6.73 -17.56
N LEU A 44 -7.88 5.72 -16.70
CA LEU A 44 -7.50 5.80 -15.28
C LEU A 44 -6.05 5.39 -15.06
N LEU A 45 -5.53 4.41 -15.79
CA LEU A 45 -4.15 3.92 -15.66
C LEU A 45 -3.06 5.02 -15.74
N PRO A 46 -3.19 6.09 -16.52
CA PRO A 46 -2.20 7.19 -16.53
C PRO A 46 -2.06 7.91 -15.18
N VAL A 47 -3.03 7.80 -14.27
CA VAL A 47 -2.91 8.40 -12.94
C VAL A 47 -1.66 7.92 -12.22
N PHE A 48 -1.28 6.65 -12.43
CA PHE A 48 -0.10 6.07 -11.81
C PHE A 48 1.18 6.84 -12.18
N ASP A 49 1.28 7.38 -13.40
CA ASP A 49 2.49 8.07 -13.85
C ASP A 49 2.64 9.47 -13.23
N HIS A 50 1.58 10.00 -12.59
CA HIS A 50 1.52 11.38 -12.10
C HIS A 50 1.33 11.51 -10.58
N THR A 51 1.42 10.40 -9.83
CA THR A 51 1.23 10.40 -8.37
C THR A 51 2.43 10.86 -7.53
N GLN A 52 3.61 11.01 -8.15
CA GLN A 52 4.90 11.18 -7.45
C GLN A 52 5.24 10.02 -6.47
N ILE A 53 4.56 8.87 -6.58
CA ILE A 53 4.89 7.66 -5.82
C ILE A 53 5.94 6.88 -6.60
N GLY A 54 7.09 6.61 -5.97
CA GLY A 54 8.10 5.69 -6.49
C GLY A 54 7.78 4.23 -6.15
N ASN A 55 7.57 3.95 -4.85
CA ASN A 55 7.29 2.63 -4.33
C ASN A 55 6.16 2.67 -3.28
N ARG A 56 5.47 1.55 -3.12
CA ARG A 56 4.52 1.27 -2.04
C ARG A 56 4.98 0.05 -1.26
N TYR A 57 4.59 -0.01 -0.01
CA TYR A 57 4.80 -1.18 0.85
C TYR A 57 3.46 -1.85 1.13
N LEU A 58 3.38 -3.15 0.91
CA LEU A 58 2.17 -3.96 1.09
C LEU A 58 2.37 -4.95 2.24
N ALA A 59 1.29 -5.20 2.98
CA ALA A 59 1.28 -6.17 4.09
C ALA A 59 1.46 -7.62 3.61
N GLN A 60 1.08 -7.91 2.37
CA GLN A 60 1.15 -9.23 1.73
C GLN A 60 1.73 -9.13 0.32
N PRO A 61 2.20 -10.26 -0.27
CA PRO A 61 2.65 -10.27 -1.66
C PRO A 61 1.54 -9.74 -2.61
N PRO A 62 1.88 -9.06 -3.72
CA PRO A 62 0.89 -8.54 -4.68
C PRO A 62 -0.14 -9.59 -5.14
N ASP A 63 0.32 -10.82 -5.43
CA ASP A 63 -0.54 -11.94 -5.87
C ASP A 63 -1.54 -12.42 -4.80
N TRP A 64 -1.38 -12.00 -3.54
CA TRP A 64 -2.40 -12.23 -2.52
C TRP A 64 -3.65 -11.40 -2.85
N TYR A 65 -3.50 -10.12 -3.20
CA TYR A 65 -4.62 -9.24 -3.57
C TYR A 65 -5.29 -9.62 -4.89
N GLY A 66 -4.61 -10.40 -5.74
CA GLY A 66 -5.15 -10.93 -6.99
C GLY A 66 -6.23 -12.01 -6.82
N ARG A 67 -6.54 -12.41 -5.58
CA ARG A 67 -7.49 -13.47 -5.26
C ARG A 67 -8.58 -12.95 -4.31
N PRO A 68 -9.83 -13.47 -4.40
CA PRO A 68 -10.85 -13.17 -3.42
C PRO A 68 -10.44 -13.68 -2.03
N HIS A 69 -10.63 -12.84 -1.02
CA HIS A 69 -10.50 -13.20 0.39
C HIS A 69 -11.74 -12.76 1.15
N SER A 70 -12.18 -13.56 2.09
CA SER A 70 -13.25 -13.17 3.01
C SER A 70 -12.75 -12.12 4.01
N PHE A 71 -13.68 -11.33 4.54
CA PHE A 71 -13.37 -10.38 5.60
C PHE A 71 -12.67 -11.04 6.79
N THR A 72 -13.13 -12.22 7.22
CA THR A 72 -12.55 -13.00 8.32
C THR A 72 -11.10 -13.39 8.05
N GLU A 73 -10.77 -13.86 6.83
CA GLU A 73 -9.39 -14.19 6.45
C GLU A 73 -8.49 -12.95 6.47
N THR A 74 -8.96 -11.84 5.90
CA THR A 74 -8.20 -10.59 5.89
C THR A 74 -7.94 -10.06 7.31
N ASN A 75 -8.92 -10.17 8.22
CA ASN A 75 -8.78 -9.72 9.60
C ASN A 75 -7.81 -10.61 10.40
N ALA A 76 -7.93 -11.94 10.25
CA ALA A 76 -7.02 -12.88 10.91
C ALA A 76 -5.55 -12.71 10.47
N LEU A 77 -5.33 -12.19 9.27
CA LEU A 77 -4.01 -11.84 8.76
C LEU A 77 -3.50 -10.50 9.32
N TYR A 78 -4.39 -9.50 9.37
CA TYR A 78 -4.09 -8.20 9.98
C TYR A 78 -3.63 -8.33 11.43
N GLU A 79 -4.29 -9.17 12.24
CA GLU A 79 -3.90 -9.44 13.63
C GLU A 79 -2.50 -10.06 13.79
N LYS A 80 -1.94 -10.64 12.72
CA LYS A 80 -0.64 -11.33 12.71
C LYS A 80 0.48 -10.49 12.09
N THR A 81 0.15 -9.33 11.51
CA THR A 81 1.10 -8.47 10.80
C THR A 81 1.61 -7.37 11.74
#